data_AF-U9W3S2-F1
#
_entry.id   AF-U9W3S2-F1
#
_cell.length_a   1.000
_cell.length_b   1.000
_cell.length_c   1.000
_cell.angle_alpha   90.00
_cell.angle_beta   90.00
_cell.angle_gamma   90.00
#
_symmetry.space_group_name_H-M   'P 1'
#
loop_
_entity.id
_entity.type
_entity.pdbx_description
1 polymer ?
#
loop_
_entity_poly.entity_id
_entity_poly.type
_entity_poly.pdbx_seq_one_letter_code
_entity_poly.pdbx_strand_id
1 'polypeptide(L)'
;MVHSYPHVKLTAPGLPTPLSNISALVLSAQWSMGPGSKPRPARVVDHDGLTNDGTSANVAFDMFADRDVAKALNEQTAETEIMIWVGKFGHAEPLGFDANMTKTCFTQTIGDAEFVLYQGHNERGTDVFTWVASANQTTFTAEISPLLQYLWRNGLVSAKSHLGLVSFGSEAYHSEGTVTFSASEFDMDLVAGAAPKLAVGHLCSLAASTNPPQWLFSSAIIMSATLLYLIS
;
A
#
# COMPACT_ATOMS: atom_id res chain seq x y z
N MET A 1 -13.41 -9.38 -5.92
CA MET A 1 -12.96 -10.26 -4.82
C MET A 1 -11.63 -10.88 -5.24
N VAL A 2 -10.74 -11.19 -4.28
CA VAL A 2 -9.50 -11.93 -4.54
C VAL A 2 -9.85 -13.39 -4.85
N HIS A 3 -9.23 -13.98 -5.86
CA HIS A 3 -9.44 -15.37 -6.25
C HIS A 3 -8.29 -16.30 -5.79
N SER A 4 -7.08 -15.78 -5.60
CA SER A 4 -5.95 -16.58 -5.10
C SER A 4 -4.87 -15.71 -4.48
N TYR A 5 -4.13 -16.25 -3.50
CA TYR A 5 -2.93 -15.66 -2.92
C TYR A 5 -1.77 -16.68 -2.82
N PRO A 6 -1.11 -17.07 -3.92
CA PRO A 6 0.14 -17.83 -3.86
C PRO A 6 1.22 -17.03 -3.13
N HIS A 7 1.76 -17.59 -2.04
CA HIS A 7 2.71 -16.89 -1.18
C HIS A 7 3.73 -17.85 -0.54
N VAL A 8 4.82 -17.26 -0.06
CA VAL A 8 5.78 -17.87 0.86
C VAL A 8 5.57 -17.28 2.26
N LYS A 9 5.75 -18.11 3.29
CA LYS A 9 5.73 -17.66 4.69
C LYS A 9 7.15 -17.33 5.13
N LEU A 10 7.33 -16.14 5.69
CA LEU A 10 8.60 -15.67 6.23
C LEU A 10 8.61 -15.91 7.75
N THR A 11 9.76 -16.32 8.28
CA THR A 11 9.91 -16.54 9.72
C THR A 11 11.15 -15.81 10.22
N ALA A 12 11.09 -15.31 11.45
CA ALA A 12 12.23 -14.74 12.15
C ALA A 12 12.19 -15.20 13.61
N PRO A 13 13.35 -15.44 14.26
CA PRO A 13 13.38 -15.92 15.65
C PRO A 13 12.65 -15.04 16.67
N GLY A 14 12.46 -13.76 16.36
CA GLY A 14 11.77 -12.80 17.22
C GLY A 14 10.24 -12.74 17.04
N LEU A 15 9.63 -13.54 16.16
CA LEU A 15 8.17 -13.58 16.00
C LEU A 15 7.52 -14.68 16.86
N PRO A 16 6.29 -14.46 17.38
CA PRO A 16 5.55 -13.20 17.38
C PRO A 16 6.10 -12.18 18.38
N THR A 17 6.07 -10.88 18.05
CA THR A 17 6.51 -9.80 18.96
C THR A 17 5.55 -8.62 18.94
N PRO A 18 5.32 -7.91 20.06
CA PRO A 18 4.52 -6.69 20.07
C PRO A 18 5.04 -5.68 19.04
N LEU A 19 4.13 -5.01 18.32
CA LEU A 19 4.49 -3.98 17.33
C LEU A 19 5.35 -2.84 17.93
N SER A 20 5.14 -2.51 19.20
CA SER A 20 5.95 -1.52 19.92
C SER A 20 7.36 -1.99 20.31
N ASN A 21 7.63 -3.29 20.22
CA ASN A 21 8.91 -3.93 20.51
C ASN A 21 9.69 -4.27 19.22
N ILE A 22 9.33 -3.67 18.09
CA ILE A 22 10.07 -3.79 16.83
C ILE A 22 10.91 -2.51 16.67
N SER A 23 12.23 -2.67 16.74
CA SER A 23 13.17 -1.57 16.51
C SER A 23 13.51 -1.39 15.02
N ALA A 24 13.59 -2.49 14.28
CA ALA A 24 13.73 -2.52 12.83
C ALA A 24 13.10 -3.79 12.27
N LEU A 25 12.51 -3.69 11.08
CA LEU A 25 12.03 -4.82 10.31
C LEU A 25 12.39 -4.59 8.84
N VAL A 26 13.37 -5.32 8.34
CA VAL A 26 13.78 -5.26 6.94
C VAL A 26 13.08 -6.38 6.18
N LEU A 27 12.38 -6.01 5.12
CA LEU A 27 11.81 -6.96 4.17
C LEU A 27 12.58 -6.88 2.86
N SER A 28 12.87 -8.05 2.28
CA SER A 28 13.48 -8.15 0.96
C SER A 28 12.66 -9.08 0.07
N ALA A 29 12.60 -8.78 -1.22
CA ALA A 29 12.10 -9.67 -2.27
C ALA A 29 12.52 -9.20 -3.66
N GLN A 30 12.68 -10.15 -4.56
CA GLN A 30 12.62 -9.93 -6.00
C GLN A 30 11.45 -10.72 -6.59
N TRP A 31 10.81 -10.15 -7.59
CA TRP A 31 9.70 -10.82 -8.25
C TRP A 31 9.61 -10.49 -9.73
N SER A 32 8.87 -11.33 -10.44
CA SER A 32 8.57 -11.20 -11.86
C SER A 32 7.15 -11.67 -12.13
N MET A 33 6.54 -11.16 -13.20
CA MET A 33 5.17 -11.51 -13.55
C MET A 33 4.93 -11.38 -15.07
N GLY A 34 4.18 -12.31 -15.64
CA GLY A 34 3.74 -12.22 -17.04
C GLY A 34 2.75 -13.31 -17.43
N PRO A 35 2.12 -13.19 -18.61
CA PRO A 35 1.14 -14.16 -19.09
C PRO A 35 1.78 -15.49 -19.51
N GLY A 36 0.95 -16.52 -19.53
CA GLY A 36 1.30 -17.91 -19.76
C GLY A 36 1.87 -18.61 -18.51
N SER A 37 2.18 -19.89 -18.66
CA SER A 37 2.66 -20.76 -17.58
C SER A 37 4.18 -20.78 -17.39
N LYS A 38 4.92 -20.00 -18.18
CA LYS A 38 6.40 -19.95 -18.10
C LYS A 38 6.83 -18.78 -17.22
N PRO A 39 7.64 -19.04 -16.17
CA PRO A 39 8.24 -17.97 -15.38
C PRO A 39 8.97 -16.97 -16.26
N ARG A 40 8.82 -15.69 -15.92
CA ARG A 40 9.63 -14.63 -16.52
C ARG A 40 11.02 -14.62 -15.87
N PRO A 41 12.04 -14.04 -16.53
CA PRO A 41 13.32 -13.79 -15.87
C PRO A 41 13.13 -12.94 -14.61
N ALA A 42 14.00 -13.10 -13.62
CA ALA A 42 13.93 -12.34 -12.37
C ALA A 42 13.84 -10.83 -12.64
N ARG A 43 12.99 -10.13 -11.89
CA ARG A 43 12.74 -8.68 -11.96
C ARG A 43 12.05 -8.19 -13.25
N VAL A 44 11.70 -9.09 -14.17
CA VAL A 44 11.04 -8.74 -15.45
C VAL A 44 9.54 -8.84 -15.32
N VAL A 45 8.84 -7.79 -15.76
CA VAL A 45 7.38 -7.74 -15.84
C VAL A 45 6.97 -7.51 -17.29
N ASP A 46 6.07 -8.34 -17.79
CA ASP A 46 5.49 -8.23 -19.12
C ASP A 46 4.21 -7.38 -19.06
N HIS A 47 4.39 -6.06 -18.98
CA HIS A 47 3.28 -5.11 -18.79
C HIS A 47 2.23 -5.21 -19.88
N ASP A 48 2.66 -5.21 -21.15
CA ASP A 48 1.73 -5.25 -22.29
C ASP A 48 0.94 -6.56 -22.32
N GLY A 49 1.61 -7.69 -22.07
CA GLY A 49 0.94 -8.99 -21.99
C GLY A 49 -0.09 -9.06 -20.85
N LEU A 50 0.26 -8.56 -19.67
CA LEU A 50 -0.66 -8.52 -18.53
C LEU A 50 -1.86 -7.60 -18.80
N THR A 51 -1.65 -6.46 -19.46
CA THR A 51 -2.72 -5.54 -19.87
C THR A 51 -3.63 -6.18 -20.93
N ASN A 52 -3.06 -6.86 -21.93
CA ASN A 52 -3.82 -7.55 -22.97
C ASN A 52 -4.73 -8.64 -22.39
N ASP A 53 -4.27 -9.36 -21.36
CA ASP A 53 -5.07 -10.37 -20.66
C ASP A 53 -6.02 -9.78 -19.60
N GLY A 54 -6.16 -8.45 -19.55
CA GLY A 54 -7.01 -7.78 -18.56
C GLY A 54 -6.59 -8.04 -17.10
N THR A 55 -5.31 -8.34 -16.85
CA THR A 55 -4.86 -8.84 -15.55
C THR A 55 -5.05 -7.79 -14.45
N SER A 56 -5.73 -8.20 -13.38
CA SER A 56 -5.89 -7.46 -12.14
C SER A 56 -5.26 -8.25 -11.01
N ALA A 57 -4.17 -7.75 -10.44
CA ALA A 57 -3.39 -8.41 -9.41
C ALA A 57 -2.57 -7.40 -8.59
N ASN A 58 -2.15 -7.80 -7.39
CA ASN A 58 -1.12 -7.10 -6.63
C ASN A 58 0.11 -8.01 -6.41
N VAL A 59 1.16 -7.44 -5.84
CA VAL A 59 2.28 -8.16 -5.23
C VAL A 59 2.51 -7.54 -3.87
N ALA A 60 2.40 -8.33 -2.81
CA ALA A 60 2.28 -7.82 -1.45
C ALA A 60 3.01 -8.67 -0.43
N PHE A 61 3.61 -7.98 0.54
CA PHE A 61 3.81 -8.56 1.86
C PHE A 61 2.51 -8.44 2.63
N ASP A 62 2.12 -9.52 3.28
CA ASP A 62 0.91 -9.62 4.10
C ASP A 62 1.28 -10.03 5.52
N MET A 63 0.81 -9.27 6.51
CA MET A 63 1.25 -9.36 7.89
C MET A 63 0.05 -9.35 8.83
N PHE A 64 -0.04 -10.35 9.70
CA PHE A 64 -1.16 -10.48 10.63
C PHE A 64 -0.74 -10.12 12.05
N ALA A 65 -1.57 -9.33 12.72
CA ALA A 65 -1.32 -8.87 14.06
C ALA A 65 -2.53 -9.03 14.97
N ASP A 66 -2.28 -9.42 16.23
CA ASP A 66 -3.32 -9.55 17.25
C ASP A 66 -2.72 -9.47 18.67
N ARG A 67 -3.48 -8.95 19.63
CA ARG A 67 -3.10 -8.98 21.05
C ARG A 67 -2.96 -10.41 21.58
N ASP A 68 -3.74 -11.35 21.04
CA ASP A 68 -3.61 -12.78 21.24
C ASP A 68 -2.60 -13.38 20.25
N VAL A 69 -1.49 -13.88 20.77
CA VAL A 69 -0.41 -14.50 20.00
C VAL A 69 -0.89 -15.65 19.11
N ALA A 70 -1.84 -16.46 19.58
CA ALA A 70 -2.35 -17.59 18.81
C ALA A 70 -3.16 -17.12 17.59
N LYS A 71 -3.88 -15.99 17.72
CA LYS A 71 -4.62 -15.39 16.61
C LYS A 71 -3.72 -14.66 15.63
N ALA A 72 -2.67 -13.99 16.12
CA ALA A 72 -1.68 -13.32 15.27
C ALA A 72 -0.97 -14.28 14.29
N LEU A 73 -0.95 -15.57 14.60
CA LEU A 73 -0.39 -16.63 13.76
C LEU A 73 -1.41 -17.21 12.74
N ASN A 74 -2.61 -16.66 12.66
CA ASN A 74 -3.70 -17.19 11.85
C ASN A 74 -4.42 -16.08 11.05
N GLU A 75 -4.20 -16.10 9.73
CA GLU A 75 -4.78 -15.19 8.73
C GLU A 75 -6.32 -15.08 8.73
N GLN A 76 -7.01 -16.08 9.30
CA GLN A 76 -8.47 -16.09 9.38
C GLN A 76 -9.01 -15.44 10.65
N THR A 77 -8.21 -15.39 11.73
CA THR A 77 -8.68 -14.99 13.06
C THR A 77 -7.99 -13.78 13.65
N ALA A 78 -6.88 -13.32 13.06
CA ALA A 78 -6.22 -12.10 13.50
C ALA A 78 -7.14 -10.88 13.39
N GLU A 79 -7.11 -10.01 14.41
CA GLU A 79 -7.88 -8.76 14.43
C GLU A 79 -7.40 -7.77 13.35
N THR A 80 -6.12 -7.83 12.95
CA THR A 80 -5.52 -6.87 12.01
C THR A 80 -4.70 -7.55 10.93
N GLU A 81 -4.85 -7.08 9.71
CA GLU A 81 -4.06 -7.39 8.52
C GLU A 81 -3.34 -6.11 8.06
N ILE A 82 -2.02 -6.17 7.88
CA ILE A 82 -1.19 -5.06 7.44
C ILE A 82 -0.48 -5.50 6.16
N MET A 83 -0.79 -4.83 5.06
CA MET A 83 -0.25 -5.16 3.76
C MET A 83 0.72 -4.09 3.28
N ILE A 84 1.79 -4.51 2.59
CA ILE A 84 2.69 -3.62 1.86
C ILE A 84 2.69 -4.09 0.41
N TRP A 85 1.96 -3.38 -0.45
CA TRP A 85 1.89 -3.65 -1.88
C TRP A 85 3.09 -3.00 -2.57
N VAL A 86 3.96 -3.86 -3.11
CA VAL A 86 5.13 -3.48 -3.90
C VAL A 86 4.88 -3.64 -5.41
N GLY A 87 3.73 -4.19 -5.80
CA GLY A 87 3.28 -4.27 -7.18
C GLY A 87 1.76 -4.16 -7.29
N LYS A 88 1.28 -3.53 -8.35
CA LYS A 88 -0.14 -3.36 -8.66
C LYS A 88 -0.37 -3.40 -10.18
N PHE A 89 -1.39 -4.13 -10.61
CA PHE A 89 -1.78 -4.29 -12.01
C PHE A 89 -3.28 -4.13 -12.20
N GLY A 90 -3.66 -3.52 -13.32
CA GLY A 90 -5.05 -3.36 -13.72
C GLY A 90 -5.89 -2.64 -12.65
N HIS A 91 -7.05 -3.23 -12.35
CA HIS A 91 -8.05 -2.70 -11.44
C HIS A 91 -7.94 -3.25 -10.01
N ALA A 92 -6.77 -3.78 -9.61
CA ALA A 92 -6.57 -4.18 -8.22
C ALA A 92 -6.73 -2.94 -7.34
N GLU A 93 -7.46 -3.02 -6.23
CA GLU A 93 -7.71 -1.88 -5.36
C GLU A 93 -7.59 -2.34 -3.91
N PRO A 94 -6.85 -1.62 -3.05
CA PRO A 94 -6.77 -1.97 -1.63
C PRO A 94 -8.13 -1.75 -0.97
N LEU A 95 -8.37 -2.44 0.15
CA LEU A 95 -9.58 -2.19 0.94
C LEU A 95 -9.59 -0.74 1.45
N GLY A 96 -10.75 -0.10 1.38
CA GLY A 96 -10.89 1.34 1.65
C GLY A 96 -10.64 2.25 0.44
N PHE A 97 -10.35 1.68 -0.75
CA PHE A 97 -10.33 2.44 -1.98
C PHE A 97 -11.76 2.77 -2.43
N ASP A 98 -12.13 4.06 -2.42
CA ASP A 98 -13.37 4.56 -2.99
C ASP A 98 -13.22 5.98 -3.57
N ALA A 99 -14.23 6.41 -4.34
CA ALA A 99 -14.26 7.73 -4.98
C ALA A 99 -14.27 8.91 -3.99
N ASN A 100 -14.59 8.65 -2.71
CA ASN A 100 -14.61 9.65 -1.64
C ASN A 100 -13.30 9.70 -0.85
N MET A 101 -12.28 8.96 -1.27
CA MET A 101 -10.97 8.99 -0.64
C MET A 101 -11.02 8.66 0.86
N THR A 102 -11.56 7.50 1.22
CA THR A 102 -11.19 6.88 2.52
C THR A 102 -9.75 6.31 2.48
N LYS A 103 -8.94 6.73 1.50
CA LYS A 103 -7.48 6.70 1.59
C LYS A 103 -7.05 7.69 2.66
N THR A 104 -6.16 7.27 3.54
CA THR A 104 -5.54 8.26 4.42
C THR A 104 -4.76 9.22 3.51
N CYS A 105 -4.77 10.50 3.84
CA CYS A 105 -3.95 11.49 3.16
C CYS A 105 -2.46 11.30 3.51
N PHE A 106 -2.03 10.16 4.07
CA PHE A 106 -0.69 9.98 4.61
C PHE A 106 0.19 9.24 3.61
N THR A 107 1.34 9.83 3.30
CA THR A 107 2.41 9.17 2.55
C THR A 107 3.66 9.01 3.38
N GLN A 108 4.38 7.92 3.13
CA GLN A 108 5.68 7.66 3.74
C GLN A 108 6.64 7.15 2.68
N THR A 109 7.79 7.79 2.56
CA THR A 109 8.89 7.30 1.74
C THR A 109 9.71 6.29 2.53
N ILE A 110 9.97 5.13 1.93
CA ILE A 110 10.87 4.09 2.44
C ILE A 110 11.83 3.73 1.30
N GLY A 111 13.13 3.98 1.51
CA GLY A 111 14.10 3.92 0.42
C GLY A 111 13.70 4.86 -0.72
N ASP A 112 13.49 4.29 -1.89
CA ASP A 112 13.27 5.00 -3.15
C ASP A 112 11.76 5.08 -3.49
N ALA A 113 10.91 4.41 -2.70
CA ALA A 113 9.49 4.25 -2.96
C ALA A 113 8.64 5.08 -1.99
N GLU A 114 7.69 5.82 -2.54
CA GLU A 114 6.63 6.46 -1.74
C GLU A 114 5.45 5.50 -1.59
N PHE A 115 4.97 5.35 -0.36
CA PHE A 115 3.81 4.53 -0.02
C PHE A 115 2.63 5.40 0.42
N VAL A 116 1.43 5.02 0.00
CA VAL A 116 0.16 5.63 0.43
C VAL A 116 -0.61 4.63 1.28
N LEU A 117 -1.12 5.06 2.44
CA LEU A 117 -1.91 4.18 3.33
C LEU A 117 -3.42 4.23 3.02
N TYR A 118 -3.99 3.05 2.85
CA TYR A 118 -5.42 2.77 2.75
C TYR A 118 -5.88 1.97 3.96
N GLN A 119 -7.14 2.16 4.37
CA GLN A 119 -7.74 1.44 5.49
C GLN A 119 -9.14 0.98 5.14
N GLY A 120 -9.44 -0.29 5.42
CA GLY A 120 -10.77 -0.87 5.27
C GLY A 120 -10.98 -2.06 6.18
N HIS A 121 -12.02 -2.85 5.89
CA HIS A 121 -12.27 -4.12 6.57
C HIS A 121 -12.54 -5.20 5.52
N ASN A 122 -12.10 -6.42 5.78
CA ASN A 122 -12.46 -7.56 4.94
C ASN A 122 -13.80 -8.17 5.38
N GLU A 123 -14.31 -9.16 4.62
CA GLU A 123 -15.62 -9.79 4.88
C GLU A 123 -15.70 -10.52 6.24
N ARG A 124 -14.56 -10.81 6.88
CA ARG A 124 -14.48 -11.42 8.22
C ARG A 124 -14.52 -10.39 9.35
N GLY A 125 -14.49 -9.09 9.02
CA GLY A 125 -14.43 -8.00 9.99
C GLY A 125 -13.03 -7.72 10.53
N THR A 126 -11.98 -8.28 9.92
CA THR A 126 -10.58 -7.91 10.21
C THR A 126 -10.31 -6.49 9.70
N ASP A 127 -9.66 -5.67 10.52
CA ASP A 127 -9.14 -4.36 10.12
C ASP A 127 -7.98 -4.55 9.13
N VAL A 128 -8.04 -3.91 7.96
CA VAL A 128 -7.00 -4.04 6.93
C VAL A 128 -6.35 -2.69 6.64
N PHE A 129 -5.03 -2.62 6.78
CA PHE A 129 -4.20 -1.45 6.49
C PHE A 129 -3.24 -1.75 5.36
N THR A 130 -3.40 -1.08 4.22
CA THR A 130 -2.60 -1.37 3.03
C THR A 130 -1.74 -0.17 2.64
N TRP A 131 -0.42 -0.34 2.69
CA TRP A 131 0.55 0.59 2.14
C TRP A 131 0.81 0.25 0.67
N VAL A 132 0.44 1.13 -0.25
CA VAL A 132 0.61 0.91 -1.69
C VAL A 132 1.75 1.77 -2.22
N ALA A 133 2.77 1.13 -2.80
CA ALA A 133 3.84 1.83 -3.50
C ALA A 133 3.29 2.61 -4.71
N SER A 134 3.79 3.83 -4.92
CA SER A 134 3.39 4.68 -6.04
C SER A 134 3.81 4.14 -7.41
N ALA A 135 4.78 3.23 -7.44
CA ALA A 135 5.22 2.51 -8.64
C ALA A 135 5.66 1.08 -8.28
N ASN A 136 5.57 0.16 -9.25
CA ASN A 136 5.96 -1.24 -9.06
C ASN A 136 7.46 -1.37 -8.75
N GLN A 137 7.78 -2.06 -7.65
CA GLN A 137 9.13 -2.33 -7.16
C GLN A 137 9.45 -3.82 -7.40
N THR A 138 9.96 -4.18 -8.58
CA THR A 138 10.30 -5.58 -8.91
C THR A 138 11.50 -6.12 -8.13
N THR A 139 12.24 -5.22 -7.48
CA THR A 139 13.18 -5.48 -6.40
C THR A 139 12.80 -4.57 -5.24
N PHE A 140 12.69 -5.14 -4.05
CA PHE A 140 12.37 -4.40 -2.84
C PHE A 140 13.28 -4.89 -1.72
N THR A 141 14.03 -3.99 -1.10
CA THR A 141 14.77 -4.22 0.14
C THR A 141 14.68 -2.95 0.96
N ALA A 142 13.97 -3.01 2.08
CA ALA A 142 13.62 -1.81 2.82
C ALA A 142 13.34 -2.11 4.30
N GLU A 143 13.72 -1.17 5.15
CA GLU A 143 13.38 -1.14 6.58
C GLU A 143 11.97 -0.53 6.72
N ILE A 144 10.96 -1.37 6.97
CA ILE A 144 9.54 -1.00 6.92
C ILE A 144 8.94 -0.67 8.28
N SER A 145 9.72 -0.72 9.37
CA SER A 145 9.21 -0.32 10.69
C SER A 145 8.55 1.06 10.73
N PRO A 146 8.95 2.10 9.94
CA PRO A 146 8.23 3.37 9.93
C PRO A 146 6.75 3.24 9.57
N LEU A 147 6.41 2.32 8.66
CA LEU A 147 5.03 2.04 8.24
C LEU A 147 4.23 1.43 9.39
N LEU A 148 4.80 0.44 10.09
CA LEU A 148 4.16 -0.19 11.25
C LEU A 148 4.00 0.78 12.42
N GLN A 149 5.03 1.59 12.67
CA GLN A 149 5.03 2.58 13.73
C GLN A 149 3.95 3.63 13.54
N TYR A 150 3.71 4.08 12.32
CA TYR A 150 2.63 5.02 12.05
C TYR A 150 1.28 4.48 12.54
N LEU A 151 0.98 3.20 12.29
CA LEU A 151 -0.30 2.61 12.66
C LEU A 151 -0.53 2.65 14.19
N TRP A 152 0.42 2.18 14.99
CA TRP A 152 0.21 2.11 16.44
C TRP A 152 0.45 3.43 17.17
N ARG A 153 1.28 4.34 16.63
CA ARG A 153 1.46 5.69 17.21
C ARG A 153 0.26 6.60 16.99
N ASN A 154 -0.54 6.32 15.97
CA ASN A 154 -1.80 7.03 15.70
C ASN A 154 -3.04 6.27 16.21
N GLY A 155 -2.85 5.20 16.98
CA GLY A 155 -3.95 4.45 17.59
C GLY A 155 -4.81 3.64 16.60
N LEU A 156 -4.34 3.45 15.36
CA LEU A 156 -5.03 2.64 14.35
C LEU A 156 -4.90 1.15 14.65
N VAL A 157 -3.76 0.73 15.20
CA VAL A 157 -3.49 -0.64 15.66
C VAL A 157 -2.94 -0.57 17.09
N SER A 158 -3.17 -1.59 17.91
CA SER A 158 -2.58 -1.58 19.25
C SER A 158 -1.08 -1.74 19.20
N ALA A 159 -0.36 -0.89 19.93
CA ALA A 159 1.07 -1.08 20.22
C ALA A 159 1.40 -2.45 20.86
N LYS A 160 0.40 -3.09 21.49
CA LYS A 160 0.50 -4.41 22.13
C LYS A 160 0.07 -5.57 21.23
N SER A 161 -0.48 -5.32 20.05
CA SER A 161 -0.76 -6.40 19.10
C SER A 161 0.57 -6.99 18.65
N HIS A 162 0.66 -8.30 18.63
CA HIS A 162 1.84 -9.04 18.23
C HIS A 162 1.80 -9.20 16.72
N LEU A 163 2.85 -8.77 16.02
CA LEU A 163 3.09 -9.22 14.66
C LEU A 163 3.38 -10.71 14.70
N GLY A 164 2.61 -11.53 13.99
CA GLY A 164 2.71 -12.98 14.03
C GLY A 164 3.10 -13.57 12.68
N LEU A 165 2.11 -13.80 11.82
CA LEU A 165 2.33 -14.36 10.48
C LEU A 165 2.77 -13.26 9.51
N VAL A 166 3.82 -13.54 8.74
CA VAL A 166 4.30 -12.67 7.64
C VAL A 166 4.44 -13.52 6.38
N SER A 167 3.88 -13.04 5.29
CA SER A 167 3.86 -13.72 4.00
C SER A 167 4.25 -12.76 2.87
N PHE A 168 4.78 -13.30 1.77
CA PHE A 168 5.03 -12.55 0.54
C PHE A 168 4.46 -13.29 -0.66
N GLY A 169 3.68 -12.61 -1.49
CA GLY A 169 2.95 -13.25 -2.59
C GLY A 169 2.25 -12.27 -3.51
N SER A 170 1.30 -12.79 -4.27
CA SER A 170 0.48 -12.01 -5.20
C SER A 170 -0.99 -12.37 -5.04
N GLU A 171 -1.85 -11.38 -4.81
CA GLU A 171 -3.30 -11.57 -4.87
C GLU A 171 -3.77 -11.37 -6.31
N ALA A 172 -4.44 -12.38 -6.87
CA ALA A 172 -5.03 -12.30 -8.21
C ALA A 172 -6.54 -12.08 -8.10
N TYR A 173 -7.05 -11.09 -8.82
CA TYR A 173 -8.48 -10.74 -8.89
C TYR A 173 -9.07 -11.16 -10.23
N HIS A 174 -8.33 -10.99 -11.33
CA HIS A 174 -8.81 -11.31 -12.66
C HIS A 174 -7.67 -11.51 -13.66
N SER A 175 -7.89 -12.35 -14.67
CA SER A 175 -7.16 -12.41 -15.93
C SER A 175 -7.99 -13.26 -16.92
N GLU A 176 -7.96 -12.94 -18.21
CA GLU A 176 -8.51 -13.78 -19.26
C GLU A 176 -7.64 -15.04 -19.51
N GLY A 177 -6.36 -14.95 -19.18
CA GLY A 177 -5.36 -15.97 -19.41
C GLY A 177 -4.73 -16.52 -18.13
N THR A 178 -3.79 -17.46 -18.31
CA THR A 178 -2.92 -17.89 -17.20
C THR A 178 -1.86 -16.81 -16.96
N VAL A 179 -1.60 -16.46 -15.71
CA VAL A 179 -0.51 -15.56 -15.31
C VAL A 179 0.45 -16.31 -14.40
N THR A 180 1.74 -16.15 -14.63
CA THR A 180 2.78 -16.69 -13.75
C THR A 180 3.40 -15.57 -12.93
N PHE A 181 3.25 -15.66 -11.60
CA PHE A 181 4.03 -14.91 -10.62
C PHE A 181 5.24 -15.75 -10.20
N SER A 182 6.39 -15.12 -10.00
CA SER A 182 7.57 -15.79 -9.46
C SER A 182 8.30 -14.87 -8.50
N ALA A 183 8.65 -15.41 -7.32
CA ALA A 183 9.38 -14.72 -6.27
C ALA A 183 10.74 -15.40 -6.01
N SER A 184 11.76 -14.61 -5.73
CA SER A 184 13.10 -15.06 -5.37
C SER A 184 13.75 -14.05 -4.42
N GLU A 185 14.85 -14.42 -3.76
CA GLU A 185 15.60 -13.53 -2.88
C GLU A 185 14.71 -12.80 -1.85
N PHE A 186 13.69 -13.51 -1.36
CA PHE A 186 12.81 -13.01 -0.31
C PHE A 186 13.38 -13.32 1.06
N ASP A 187 13.34 -12.35 1.95
CA ASP A 187 13.86 -12.48 3.30
C ASP A 187 13.19 -11.49 4.26
N MET A 188 13.32 -11.77 5.55
CA MET A 188 12.85 -10.93 6.64
C MET A 188 13.87 -10.92 7.77
N ASP A 189 14.36 -9.72 8.12
CA ASP A 189 15.22 -9.51 9.28
C ASP A 189 14.51 -8.63 10.31
N LEU A 190 14.34 -9.17 11.52
CA LEU A 190 13.60 -8.52 12.61
C LEU A 190 14.52 -8.28 13.80
N VAL A 191 14.62 -7.01 14.20
CA VAL A 191 15.37 -6.59 15.38
C VAL A 191 14.39 -6.12 16.45
N ALA A 192 14.28 -6.88 17.54
CA ALA A 192 13.48 -6.50 18.68
C ALA A 192 14.13 -5.36 19.49
N GLY A 193 13.32 -4.46 20.03
CA GLY A 193 13.79 -3.37 20.88
C GLY A 193 12.89 -2.14 20.81
N ALA A 194 13.31 -1.07 21.49
CA ALA A 194 12.58 0.20 21.46
C ALA A 194 12.53 0.76 20.03
N ALA A 195 11.32 1.05 19.55
CA ALA A 195 11.09 1.67 18.26
C ALA A 195 11.80 3.04 18.16
N PRO A 196 12.63 3.29 17.14
CA PRO A 196 13.26 4.59 16.94
C PRO A 196 12.21 5.66 16.70
N LYS A 197 12.44 6.88 17.19
CA LYS A 197 11.56 8.02 16.87
C LYS A 197 11.83 8.46 15.43
N LEU A 198 11.01 8.00 14.51
CA LEU A 198 11.14 8.32 13.10
C LEU A 198 10.53 9.68 12.74
N ALA A 199 11.06 10.29 11.67
CA ALA A 199 10.44 11.42 11.00
C ALA A 199 9.10 10.94 10.41
N VAL A 200 8.02 11.64 10.77
CA VAL A 200 6.67 11.31 10.30
C VAL A 200 6.55 11.77 8.85
N GLY A 201 6.02 10.89 7.99
CA GLY A 201 5.67 11.21 6.61
C GLY A 201 4.72 12.39 6.46
N HIS A 202 4.44 12.79 5.22
CA HIS A 202 3.67 13.98 4.93
C HIS A 202 2.18 13.64 4.77
N LEU A 203 1.31 14.55 5.22
CA LEU A 203 -0.05 14.57 4.69
C LEU A 203 0.03 15.08 3.24
N CYS A 204 -0.55 14.39 2.26
CA CYS A 204 -0.65 14.89 0.90
C CYS A 204 -1.22 16.32 0.95
N SER A 205 -0.71 17.20 0.10
CA SER A 205 -1.34 18.51 -0.06
C SER A 205 -2.76 18.28 -0.58
N LEU A 206 -3.78 18.52 0.26
CA LEU A 206 -5.12 18.80 -0.25
C LEU A 206 -4.94 20.01 -1.16
N ALA A 207 -5.10 19.83 -2.47
CA ALA A 207 -5.26 20.98 -3.35
C ALA A 207 -6.46 21.75 -2.79
N ALA A 208 -6.20 22.87 -2.12
CA ALA A 208 -7.25 23.76 -1.72
C ALA A 208 -7.97 24.16 -3.01
N SER A 209 -9.22 23.74 -3.15
CA SER A 209 -10.11 24.31 -4.16
C SER A 209 -10.32 25.78 -3.80
N THR A 210 -9.38 26.62 -4.20
CA THR A 210 -9.48 28.07 -4.10
C THR A 210 -10.03 28.60 -5.41
N ASN A 211 -11.25 28.19 -5.75
CA ASN A 211 -12.12 29.07 -6.52
C ASN A 211 -13.06 29.74 -5.52
N PRO A 212 -12.75 30.95 -5.03
CA PRO A 212 -13.76 31.71 -4.31
C PRO A 212 -14.93 31.98 -5.27
N PRO A 213 -16.20 31.86 -4.81
CA PRO A 213 -17.34 32.27 -5.62
C PRO A 213 -17.17 33.75 -5.97
N GLN A 214 -17.12 34.05 -7.27
CA GLN A 214 -16.94 35.40 -7.80
C GLN A 214 -18.17 36.28 -7.59
N TRP A 215 -18.52 36.59 -6.35
CA TRP A 215 -19.44 37.69 -6.05
C TRP A 215 -19.01 38.28 -4.71
N LEU A 216 -18.31 39.42 -4.75
CA LEU A 216 -18.52 40.63 -3.94
C LEU A 216 -17.24 41.50 -3.92
N PHE A 217 -17.45 42.80 -4.17
CA PHE A 217 -16.54 43.96 -4.06
C PHE A 217 -15.53 44.11 -5.23
N SER A 218 -15.46 45.22 -5.98
CA SER A 218 -15.63 46.62 -5.58
C SER A 218 -16.07 47.52 -6.75
N SER A 219 -16.80 48.59 -6.41
CA SER A 219 -17.19 49.69 -7.28
C SER A 219 -16.07 50.73 -7.45
N ALA A 220 -16.06 51.36 -8.65
CA ALA A 220 -15.54 52.69 -9.02
C ALA A 220 -13.99 52.82 -9.12
N ILE A 221 -13.34 53.46 -10.12
CA ILE A 221 -13.62 54.64 -10.96
C ILE A 221 -12.82 54.58 -12.29
N ILE A 222 -13.51 54.84 -13.40
CA ILE A 222 -13.20 55.63 -14.63
C ILE A 222 -11.76 55.63 -15.20
N MET A 223 -11.59 55.13 -16.44
CA MET A 223 -11.17 55.98 -17.58
C MET A 223 -11.45 55.34 -18.96
N SER A 224 -11.85 56.23 -19.87
CA SER A 224 -12.39 56.05 -21.22
C SER A 224 -11.45 55.45 -22.25
N ALA A 225 -11.97 54.61 -23.15
CA ALA A 225 -11.73 54.73 -24.60
C ALA A 225 -12.80 53.94 -25.39
N THR A 226 -13.58 54.67 -26.17
CA THR A 226 -14.53 54.19 -27.16
C THR A 226 -13.82 53.98 -28.50
N LEU A 227 -13.97 52.82 -29.15
CA LEU A 227 -14.14 52.77 -30.61
C LEU A 227 -14.93 51.54 -31.07
N LEU A 228 -15.82 51.79 -32.04
CA LEU A 228 -16.96 51.02 -32.54
C LEU A 228 -16.64 49.94 -33.59
N TYR A 229 -17.44 48.84 -33.53
CA TYR A 229 -18.07 48.01 -34.60
C TYR A 229 -17.21 47.39 -35.73
N LEU A 230 -17.52 46.22 -36.33
CA LEU A 230 -18.81 45.74 -36.84
C LEU A 230 -18.86 44.20 -37.00
N ILE A 231 -20.09 43.71 -37.03
CA ILE A 231 -20.56 42.32 -37.22
C ILE A 231 -20.51 41.91 -38.70
N SER A 232 -20.12 40.67 -38.97
CA SER A 232 -20.88 39.70 -39.77
C SER A 232 -20.69 38.32 -39.19
#